data_AF-A0A818H6V5-F1
#
_entry.id   AF-A0A818H6V5-F1
#
_cell.length_a   1.000
_cell.length_b   1.000
_cell.length_c   1.000
_cell.angle_alpha   90.00
_cell.angle_beta   90.00
_cell.angle_gamma   90.00
#
_symmetry.space_group_name_H-M   'P 1'
#
loop_
_entity.id
_entity.type
_entity.pdbx_description
1 polymer ?
#
loop_
_entity_poly.entity_id
_entity_poly.type
_entity_poly.pdbx_seq_one_letter_code
_entity_poly.pdbx_strand_id
1 'polypeptide(L)'
;DAQSERQTSIYSPPFYSSPTGYKMRARLYLNGDRNAQGTHMSLFFVLMRGPNDAILKFPFNYKVTFCLYDQTPQQRHIIDSFRPDIRSNSFQRPRSEMNIANGIPKFFPLAMIQQDDNPYVRDDTMFIKVMVDFGNMSKTLLPYALSLNPGLPMHIQQLLIQQEAERKGQKQEHPQSQPMPINPPLASTQPPLSKESLETDLDEDNFNGQQDSP
;
A
#
# COMPACT_ATOMS: atom_id res chain seq x y z
N ASP A 1 20.07 -21.30 -15.00
CA ASP A 1 21.07 -20.36 -14.44
C ASP A 1 20.91 -20.05 -12.95
N ALA A 2 19.78 -19.49 -12.48
CA ALA A 2 19.61 -19.17 -11.06
C ALA A 2 19.44 -20.41 -10.15
N GLN A 3 18.70 -21.43 -10.60
CA GLN A 3 18.56 -22.71 -9.88
C GLN A 3 19.82 -23.58 -9.94
N SER A 4 20.66 -23.36 -10.94
CA SER A 4 21.97 -24.02 -11.09
C SER A 4 23.10 -23.26 -10.39
N GLU A 5 22.79 -22.27 -9.56
CA GLU A 5 23.69 -21.41 -8.77
C GLU A 5 24.76 -20.61 -9.54
N ARG A 6 24.84 -20.74 -10.87
CA ARG A 6 25.81 -20.03 -11.73
C ARG A 6 25.70 -18.51 -11.66
N GLN A 7 24.48 -17.98 -11.51
CA GLN A 7 24.24 -16.56 -11.30
C GLN A 7 23.16 -16.38 -10.24
N THR A 8 23.58 -16.07 -9.01
CA THR A 8 22.69 -15.98 -7.84
C THR A 8 21.86 -14.70 -7.80
N SER A 9 22.32 -13.63 -8.45
CA SER A 9 21.61 -12.35 -8.51
C SER A 9 21.91 -11.55 -9.76
N ILE A 10 20.98 -10.66 -10.12
CA ILE A 10 21.05 -9.74 -11.26
C ILE A 10 21.04 -8.31 -10.72
N TYR A 11 21.84 -7.44 -11.30
CA TYR A 11 21.80 -6.01 -10.99
C TYR A 11 21.21 -5.23 -12.16
N SER A 12 20.37 -4.25 -11.85
CA SER A 12 19.98 -3.26 -12.86
C SER A 12 21.18 -2.38 -13.21
N PRO A 13 21.15 -1.72 -14.39
CA PRO A 13 21.96 -0.54 -14.61
C PRO A 13 21.72 0.50 -13.48
N PRO A 14 22.73 1.31 -13.13
CA PRO A 14 22.53 2.43 -12.23
C PRO A 14 21.50 3.42 -12.77
N PHE A 15 20.68 3.97 -11.89
CA PHE A 15 19.75 5.06 -12.18
C PHE A 15 19.92 6.17 -11.15
N TYR A 16 19.44 7.36 -11.50
CA TYR A 16 19.67 8.58 -10.73
C TYR A 16 18.36 9.28 -10.39
N SER A 17 18.31 9.95 -9.24
CA SER A 17 17.14 10.76 -8.88
C SER A 17 17.06 12.07 -9.68
N SER A 18 18.20 12.57 -10.15
CA SER A 18 18.38 13.72 -11.04
C SER A 18 19.82 13.69 -11.59
N PRO A 19 20.20 14.55 -12.56
CA PRO A 19 21.58 14.60 -13.06
C PRO A 19 22.65 14.80 -11.97
N THR A 20 22.30 15.47 -10.88
CA THR A 20 23.18 15.72 -9.73
C THR A 20 22.76 14.97 -8.46
N GLY A 21 21.82 14.04 -8.58
CA GLY A 21 21.15 13.40 -7.46
C GLY A 21 21.82 12.11 -6.97
N TYR A 22 21.06 11.35 -6.19
CA TYR A 22 21.49 10.05 -5.65
C TYR A 22 21.70 9.04 -6.78
N LYS A 23 22.80 8.29 -6.74
CA LYS A 23 23.05 7.13 -7.61
C LYS A 23 22.53 5.87 -6.93
N MET A 24 21.73 5.08 -7.64
CA MET A 24 21.03 3.93 -7.08
C MET A 24 20.99 2.78 -8.09
N ARG A 25 20.72 1.57 -7.63
CA ARG A 25 20.38 0.43 -8.49
C ARG A 25 19.49 -0.58 -7.78
N ALA A 26 18.92 -1.52 -8.54
CA ALA A 26 18.22 -2.67 -8.00
C ALA A 26 19.11 -3.91 -8.03
N ARG A 27 18.86 -4.84 -7.09
CA ARG A 27 19.42 -6.20 -7.08
C ARG A 27 18.28 -7.20 -6.96
N LEU A 28 18.24 -8.14 -7.89
CA LEU A 28 17.19 -9.15 -8.02
C LEU A 28 17.77 -10.54 -7.78
N TYR A 29 17.09 -11.35 -6.97
CA TYR A 29 17.36 -12.78 -6.83
C TYR A 29 16.15 -13.54 -7.34
N LEU A 30 16.28 -14.11 -8.54
CA LEU A 30 15.19 -14.86 -9.18
C LEU A 30 14.80 -16.10 -8.39
N ASN A 31 15.73 -16.75 -7.68
CA ASN A 31 15.45 -17.92 -6.84
C ASN A 31 15.45 -17.58 -5.34
N GLY A 32 15.31 -16.30 -4.98
CA GLY A 32 15.27 -15.82 -3.60
C GLY A 32 16.63 -15.67 -2.91
N ASP A 33 16.65 -14.92 -1.81
CA ASP A 33 17.80 -14.71 -0.92
C ASP A 33 17.51 -15.25 0.48
N ARG A 34 18.47 -15.97 1.08
CA ARG A 34 18.40 -16.51 2.46
C ARG A 34 17.10 -17.27 2.75
N ASN A 35 16.26 -16.78 3.67
CA ASN A 35 15.03 -17.43 4.11
C ASN A 35 13.90 -17.38 3.07
N ALA A 36 14.11 -16.72 1.93
CA ALA A 36 13.21 -16.71 0.77
C ALA A 36 13.69 -17.63 -0.37
N GLN A 37 14.88 -18.23 -0.24
CA GLN A 37 15.47 -19.07 -1.28
C GLN A 37 14.53 -20.22 -1.66
N GLY A 38 14.35 -20.43 -2.97
CA GLY A 38 13.50 -21.48 -3.53
C GLY A 38 11.99 -21.26 -3.38
N THR A 39 11.54 -20.18 -2.73
CA THR A 39 10.10 -19.93 -2.48
C THR A 39 9.61 -18.61 -3.05
N HIS A 40 10.43 -17.56 -2.98
CA HIS A 40 10.06 -16.23 -3.46
C HIS A 40 11.21 -15.61 -4.26
N MET A 41 10.85 -14.78 -5.21
CA MET A 41 11.74 -13.80 -5.80
C MET A 41 12.02 -12.69 -4.78
N SER A 42 13.29 -12.33 -4.59
CA SER A 42 13.71 -11.27 -3.67
C SER A 42 14.20 -10.05 -4.44
N LEU A 43 13.75 -8.86 -4.05
CA LEU A 43 14.08 -7.61 -4.72
C LEU A 43 14.63 -6.58 -3.72
N PHE A 44 15.80 -6.02 -4.03
CA PHE A 44 16.51 -5.12 -3.15
C PHE A 44 16.91 -3.82 -3.85
N PHE A 45 16.91 -2.75 -3.07
CA PHE A 45 17.42 -1.43 -3.43
C PHE A 45 18.87 -1.31 -2.94
N VAL A 46 19.70 -0.66 -3.75
CA VAL A 46 21.10 -0.41 -3.44
C VAL A 46 21.38 1.08 -3.64
N LEU A 47 21.74 1.76 -2.55
CA LEU A 47 22.31 3.10 -2.61
C LEU A 47 23.79 2.99 -3.00
N MET A 48 24.20 3.72 -4.03
CA MET A 48 25.57 3.69 -4.56
C MET A 48 26.28 5.00 -4.30
N ARG A 49 27.61 4.96 -4.25
CA ARG A 49 28.42 6.17 -4.19
C ARG A 49 28.24 6.99 -5.46
N GLY A 50 27.80 8.22 -5.30
CA GLY A 50 27.64 9.21 -6.36
C GLY A 50 28.76 10.27 -6.35
N PRO A 51 29.02 10.92 -7.49
CA PRO A 51 30.01 12.01 -7.55
C PRO A 51 29.56 13.23 -6.72
N ASN A 52 28.26 13.41 -6.51
CA ASN A 52 27.67 14.56 -5.82
C ASN A 52 27.31 14.28 -4.36
N ASP A 53 27.70 13.13 -3.78
CA ASP A 53 27.31 12.74 -2.42
C ASP A 53 27.73 13.76 -1.34
N ALA A 54 28.70 14.62 -1.62
CA ALA A 54 29.14 15.68 -0.70
C ALA A 54 28.08 16.78 -0.49
N ILE A 55 27.16 16.98 -1.44
CA ILE A 55 26.13 18.01 -1.38
C ILE A 55 24.71 17.46 -1.16
N LEU A 56 24.57 16.13 -1.06
CA LEU A 56 23.29 15.46 -0.84
C LEU A 56 23.03 15.23 0.65
N LYS A 57 21.75 15.19 1.02
CA LYS A 57 21.34 14.91 2.41
C LYS A 57 21.43 13.42 2.72
N PHE A 58 22.00 13.09 3.87
CA PHE A 58 22.03 11.73 4.41
C PHE A 58 21.61 11.74 5.89
N PRO A 59 21.06 10.62 6.41
CA PRO A 59 20.80 9.36 5.71
C PRO A 59 19.68 9.47 4.66
N PHE A 60 19.74 8.63 3.63
CA PHE A 60 18.70 8.53 2.61
C PHE A 60 17.39 8.07 3.26
N ASN A 61 16.37 8.92 3.23
CA ASN A 61 15.11 8.70 3.93
C ASN A 61 13.87 8.93 3.03
N TYR A 62 13.98 8.48 1.77
CA TYR A 62 12.89 8.57 0.80
C TYR A 62 12.23 7.20 0.66
N LYS A 63 10.90 7.17 0.62
CA LYS A 63 10.14 5.92 0.46
C LYS A 63 10.50 5.30 -0.89
N VAL A 64 10.82 4.01 -0.88
CA VAL A 64 11.12 3.23 -2.08
C VAL A 64 9.96 2.29 -2.35
N THR A 65 9.46 2.30 -3.58
CA THR A 65 8.39 1.42 -4.04
C THR A 65 8.91 0.57 -5.18
N PHE A 66 8.66 -0.74 -5.09
CA PHE A 66 8.85 -1.68 -6.17
C PHE A 66 7.51 -2.03 -6.80
N CYS A 67 7.54 -2.20 -8.12
CA CYS A 67 6.40 -2.64 -8.91
C CYS A 67 6.85 -3.74 -9.87
N LEU A 68 6.19 -4.88 -9.84
CA LEU A 68 6.25 -5.90 -10.89
C LEU A 68 5.01 -5.74 -11.78
N TYR A 69 5.24 -5.45 -13.06
CA TYR A 69 4.18 -5.20 -14.01
C TYR A 69 3.44 -6.49 -14.37
N ASP A 70 2.15 -6.51 -14.07
CA ASP A 70 1.16 -7.26 -14.85
C ASP A 70 1.15 -6.76 -16.30
N GLN A 71 1.42 -7.65 -17.25
CA GLN A 71 1.52 -7.40 -18.69
C GLN A 71 0.20 -7.64 -19.44
N THR A 72 -0.91 -7.81 -18.71
CA THR A 72 -2.26 -7.97 -19.25
C THR A 72 -3.06 -6.65 -19.15
N PRO A 73 -4.18 -6.51 -19.89
CA PRO A 73 -5.04 -5.32 -19.78
C PRO A 73 -5.59 -5.06 -18.37
N GLN A 74 -5.57 -6.04 -17.47
CA GLN A 74 -6.04 -5.92 -16.10
C GLN A 74 -5.13 -5.05 -15.23
N GLN A 75 -3.85 -4.90 -15.59
CA GLN A 75 -2.87 -4.05 -14.90
C GLN A 75 -2.83 -4.27 -13.36
N ARG A 76 -2.99 -5.53 -12.90
CA ARG A 76 -2.93 -5.90 -11.48
C ARG A 76 -1.48 -6.06 -11.03
N HIS A 77 -0.74 -4.97 -11.12
CA HIS A 77 0.67 -4.93 -10.76
C HIS A 77 0.89 -5.29 -9.29
N ILE A 78 1.98 -6.00 -9.00
CA ILE A 78 2.39 -6.29 -7.62
C ILE A 78 3.23 -5.13 -7.13
N ILE A 79 2.77 -4.48 -6.07
CA ILE A 79 3.36 -3.25 -5.53
C ILE A 79 3.70 -3.49 -4.07
N ASP A 80 4.96 -3.24 -3.72
CA ASP A 80 5.37 -3.25 -2.32
C ASP A 80 6.38 -2.11 -2.08
N SER A 81 6.39 -1.56 -0.87
CA SER A 81 7.16 -0.37 -0.54
C SER A 81 7.69 -0.42 0.88
N PHE A 82 8.85 0.20 1.08
CA PHE A 82 9.43 0.37 2.40
C PHE A 82 9.90 1.81 2.60
N ARG A 83 9.93 2.24 3.85
CA ARG A 83 10.65 3.46 4.26
C ARG A 83 12.02 3.03 4.82
N PRO A 84 13.12 3.60 4.34
CA PRO A 84 14.46 3.34 4.87
C PRO A 84 14.54 3.48 6.40
N ASP A 85 15.15 2.52 7.10
CA ASP A 85 15.55 2.73 8.50
C ASP A 85 16.82 3.59 8.51
N ILE A 86 16.69 4.83 8.99
CA ILE A 86 17.79 5.81 9.05
C ILE A 86 18.96 5.39 9.95
N ARG A 87 18.79 4.35 10.78
CA ARG A 87 19.87 3.77 11.60
C ARG A 87 20.65 2.69 10.87
N SER A 88 20.10 2.16 9.77
CA SER A 88 20.77 1.13 8.97
C SER A 88 21.93 1.70 8.17
N ASN A 89 23.02 0.94 8.11
CA ASN A 89 24.17 1.22 7.25
C ASN A 89 23.83 1.22 5.75
N SER A 90 22.72 0.59 5.35
CA SER A 90 22.25 0.58 3.96
C SER A 90 21.94 1.97 3.39
N PHE A 91 21.59 2.92 4.26
CA PHE A 91 21.09 4.24 3.84
C PHE A 91 21.95 5.41 4.33
N GLN A 92 23.08 5.12 4.97
CA GLN A 92 24.09 6.13 5.29
C GLN A 92 24.78 6.62 4.01
N ARG A 93 25.51 7.73 4.12
CA ARG A 93 26.38 8.19 3.04
C ARG A 93 27.35 7.07 2.62
N PRO A 94 27.36 6.66 1.34
CA PRO A 94 28.24 5.58 0.88
C PRO A 94 29.71 5.87 1.14
N ARG A 95 30.41 4.88 1.70
CA ARG A 95 31.87 4.88 1.91
C ARG A 95 32.61 3.98 0.92
N SER A 96 31.90 3.01 0.36
CA SER A 96 32.32 2.11 -0.73
C SER A 96 31.47 2.38 -1.97
N GLU A 97 31.76 1.73 -3.10
CA GLU A 97 30.97 1.84 -4.33
C GLU A 97 29.47 1.61 -4.12
N MET A 98 29.13 0.73 -3.17
CA MET A 98 27.76 0.38 -2.82
C MET A 98 27.61 0.18 -1.34
N ASN A 99 26.45 0.58 -0.82
CA ASN A 99 26.00 0.16 0.49
C ASN A 99 25.43 -1.27 0.44
N ILE A 100 25.20 -1.84 1.63
CA ILE A 100 24.50 -3.12 1.78
C ILE A 100 23.07 -2.98 1.25
N ALA A 101 22.68 -3.89 0.37
CA ALA A 101 21.34 -3.91 -0.22
C ALA A 101 20.25 -4.07 0.86
N ASN A 102 19.12 -3.39 0.67
CA ASN A 102 17.96 -3.49 1.56
C ASN A 102 16.68 -3.45 0.73
N GLY A 103 15.66 -4.20 1.14
CA GLY A 103 14.45 -4.37 0.33
C GLY A 103 13.59 -5.50 0.87
N ILE A 104 13.02 -6.28 -0.03
CA ILE A 104 11.88 -7.16 0.25
C ILE A 104 12.28 -8.60 -0.11
N PRO A 105 12.69 -9.42 0.88
CA PRO A 105 13.12 -10.79 0.64
C PRO A 105 12.01 -11.66 0.02
N LYS A 106 10.76 -11.49 0.45
CA LYS A 106 9.60 -12.24 -0.05
C LYS A 106 8.74 -11.37 -0.95
N PHE A 107 9.33 -10.81 -2.00
CA PHE A 107 8.64 -9.84 -2.87
C PHE A 107 7.55 -10.49 -3.73
N PHE A 108 7.82 -11.63 -4.36
CA PHE A 108 6.83 -12.32 -5.18
C PHE A 108 6.99 -13.85 -5.12
N PRO A 109 5.92 -14.64 -4.91
CA PRO A 109 6.03 -16.10 -4.82
C PRO A 109 6.46 -16.73 -6.15
N LEU A 110 7.44 -17.64 -6.12
CA LEU A 110 7.89 -18.33 -7.33
C LEU A 110 6.82 -19.25 -7.92
N ALA A 111 5.97 -19.82 -7.06
CA ALA A 111 4.84 -20.63 -7.49
C ALA A 111 3.89 -19.88 -8.43
N MET A 112 3.77 -18.55 -8.31
CA MET A 112 2.95 -17.74 -9.22
C MET A 112 3.63 -17.46 -10.56
N ILE A 113 4.96 -17.40 -10.60
CA ILE A 113 5.71 -17.29 -11.87
C ILE A 113 5.63 -18.61 -12.65
N GLN A 114 5.64 -19.74 -11.94
CA GLN A 114 5.63 -21.08 -12.54
C GLN A 114 4.27 -21.52 -13.08
N GLN A 115 3.21 -20.75 -12.83
CA GLN A 115 1.89 -21.02 -13.39
C GLN A 115 1.89 -20.76 -14.91
N ASP A 116 1.20 -21.63 -15.63
CA ASP A 116 0.89 -21.40 -17.04
C ASP A 116 0.10 -20.09 -17.20
N ASP A 117 0.41 -19.33 -18.26
CA ASP A 117 -0.20 -18.03 -18.56
C ASP A 117 -0.10 -17.00 -17.40
N ASN A 118 0.98 -17.05 -16.62
CA ASN A 118 1.20 -16.04 -15.58
C ASN A 118 1.29 -14.63 -16.20
N PRO A 119 0.62 -13.61 -15.63
CA PRO A 119 0.54 -12.30 -16.24
C PRO A 119 1.82 -11.46 -16.10
N TYR A 120 2.79 -11.92 -15.30
CA TYR A 120 3.97 -11.14 -14.91
C TYR A 120 5.21 -11.47 -15.75
N VAL A 121 5.25 -12.64 -16.38
CA VAL A 121 6.29 -13.09 -17.31
C VAL A 121 5.64 -13.48 -18.62
N ARG A 122 5.87 -12.68 -19.66
CA ARG A 122 5.40 -12.93 -21.03
C ARG A 122 6.59 -12.82 -21.97
N ASP A 123 6.63 -13.69 -22.99
CA ASP A 123 7.74 -13.74 -23.96
C ASP A 123 9.12 -13.79 -23.27
N ASP A 124 9.22 -14.66 -22.24
CA ASP A 124 10.41 -14.84 -21.39
C ASP A 124 10.92 -13.53 -20.74
N THR A 125 10.03 -12.55 -20.56
CA THR A 125 10.40 -11.20 -20.14
C THR A 125 9.51 -10.74 -18.98
N MET A 126 10.13 -10.07 -18.01
CA MET A 126 9.44 -9.42 -16.90
C MET A 126 9.88 -7.95 -16.76
N PHE A 127 8.97 -7.09 -16.32
CA PHE A 127 9.26 -5.67 -16.11
C PHE A 127 9.12 -5.29 -14.64
N ILE A 128 10.20 -4.71 -14.09
CA ILE A 128 10.25 -4.22 -12.71
C ILE A 128 10.52 -2.72 -12.74
N LYS A 129 9.71 -1.94 -12.01
CA LYS A 129 9.90 -0.51 -11.80
C LYS A 129 10.26 -0.23 -10.35
N VAL A 130 11.29 0.60 -10.16
CA VAL A 130 11.67 1.15 -8.87
C VAL A 130 11.32 2.63 -8.86
N MET A 131 10.55 3.05 -7.87
CA MET A 131 10.17 4.45 -7.67
C MET A 131 10.72 4.94 -6.34
N VAL A 132 11.33 6.13 -6.35
CA VAL A 132 11.76 6.82 -5.14
C VAL A 132 10.92 8.06 -4.98
N ASP A 133 10.23 8.14 -3.85
CA ASP A 133 9.28 9.19 -3.55
C ASP A 133 9.95 10.35 -2.80
N PHE A 134 10.29 11.40 -3.55
CA PHE A 134 10.87 12.64 -3.01
C PHE A 134 9.80 13.65 -2.54
N GLY A 135 8.54 13.46 -2.93
CA GLY A 135 7.43 14.40 -2.67
C GLY A 135 6.44 13.95 -1.61
N ASN A 136 6.67 12.78 -0.98
CA ASN A 136 5.71 12.12 -0.08
C ASN A 136 4.33 11.87 -0.74
N MET A 137 4.34 11.39 -1.99
CA MET A 137 3.15 10.98 -2.71
C MET A 137 2.30 9.99 -1.89
N SER A 138 1.00 10.29 -1.79
CA SER A 138 0.02 9.41 -1.13
C SER A 138 0.02 8.02 -1.77
N LYS A 139 -0.06 6.98 -0.93
CA LYS A 139 -0.18 5.59 -1.42
C LYS A 139 -1.43 5.38 -2.28
N THR A 140 -2.48 6.18 -2.08
CA THR A 140 -3.72 6.12 -2.86
C THR A 140 -3.56 6.59 -4.31
N LEU A 141 -2.44 7.24 -4.64
CA LEU A 141 -2.09 7.65 -6.01
C LEU A 141 -1.23 6.61 -6.73
N LEU A 142 -0.65 5.63 -6.03
CA LEU A 142 0.21 4.63 -6.65
C LEU A 142 -0.46 3.85 -7.78
N PRO A 143 -1.73 3.38 -7.65
CA PRO A 143 -2.39 2.69 -8.76
C PRO A 143 -2.50 3.56 -10.02
N TYR A 144 -2.82 4.85 -9.84
CA TYR A 144 -2.91 5.80 -10.96
C TYR A 144 -1.53 6.06 -11.58
N ALA A 145 -0.52 6.35 -10.75
CA ALA A 145 0.84 6.62 -11.21
C ALA A 145 1.46 5.43 -11.98
N LEU A 146 1.05 4.21 -11.65
CA LEU A 146 1.54 2.98 -12.29
C LEU A 146 0.74 2.58 -13.53
N SER A 147 -0.53 3.01 -13.65
CA SER A 147 -1.34 2.79 -14.86
C SER A 147 -1.02 3.77 -15.99
N LEU A 148 -0.30 4.87 -15.70
CA LEU A 148 0.21 5.78 -16.72
C LEU A 148 1.12 5.03 -17.70
N ASN A 149 1.01 5.39 -18.98
CA ASN A 149 1.89 4.85 -20.01
C ASN A 149 3.35 5.20 -19.66
N PRO A 150 4.22 4.19 -19.41
CA PRO A 150 5.60 4.44 -19.01
C PRO A 150 6.44 5.13 -20.10
N GLY A 151 5.98 5.10 -21.36
CA GLY A 151 6.61 5.79 -22.49
C GLY A 151 6.37 7.30 -22.53
N LEU A 152 5.50 7.86 -21.66
CA LEU A 152 5.32 9.31 -21.58
C LEU A 152 6.58 9.98 -20.99
N PRO A 153 6.96 11.20 -21.44
CA PRO A 153 8.03 11.95 -20.81
C PRO A 153 7.79 12.11 -19.30
N MET A 154 8.86 12.01 -18.50
CA MET A 154 8.75 12.01 -17.03
C MET A 154 8.02 13.24 -16.46
N HIS A 155 8.24 14.43 -17.04
CA HIS A 155 7.56 15.64 -16.60
C HIS A 155 6.05 15.60 -16.87
N ILE A 156 5.60 14.91 -17.94
CA ILE A 156 4.19 14.70 -18.23
C ILE A 156 3.58 13.70 -17.25
N GLN A 157 4.29 12.61 -16.94
CA GLN A 157 3.84 11.67 -15.90
C GLN A 157 3.66 12.39 -14.55
N GLN A 158 4.61 13.25 -14.17
CA GLN A 158 4.53 14.05 -12.94
C GLN A 158 3.36 15.02 -12.95
N LEU A 159 3.11 15.71 -14.07
CA LEU A 159 1.97 16.61 -14.23
C LEU A 159 0.63 15.89 -14.02
N LEU A 160 0.44 14.73 -14.66
CA LEU A 160 -0.78 13.94 -14.54
C LEU A 160 -1.00 13.44 -13.10
N ILE A 161 0.08 12.98 -12.44
CA ILE A 161 0.02 12.54 -11.03
C ILE A 161 -0.38 13.71 -10.12
N GLN A 162 0.17 14.90 -10.35
CA GLN A 162 -0.13 16.10 -9.57
C GLN A 162 -1.60 16.51 -9.73
N GLN A 163 -2.12 16.53 -10.96
CA GLN A 163 -3.54 16.83 -11.23
C GLN A 163 -4.47 15.82 -10.54
N GLU A 164 -4.12 14.53 -10.58
CA GLU A 164 -4.90 13.50 -9.87
C GLU A 164 -4.83 13.68 -8.35
N ALA A 165 -3.70 14.11 -7.80
CA ALA A 165 -3.55 14.41 -6.38
C ALA A 165 -4.47 15.57 -5.96
N GLU A 166 -4.48 16.66 -6.72
CA GLU A 166 -5.34 17.83 -6.49
C GLU A 166 -6.83 17.46 -6.57
N ARG A 167 -7.21 16.70 -7.59
CA ARG A 167 -8.59 16.23 -7.79
C ARG A 167 -9.07 15.36 -6.62
N LYS A 168 -8.20 14.50 -6.06
CA LYS A 168 -8.52 13.69 -4.88
C LYS A 168 -8.56 14.52 -3.59
N GLY A 169 -7.71 15.53 -3.46
CA GLY A 169 -7.70 16.45 -2.31
C GLY A 169 -9.00 17.26 -2.22
N GLN A 170 -9.46 17.84 -3.33
CA GLN A 170 -10.71 18.61 -3.38
C GLN A 170 -11.96 17.78 -2.99
N LYS A 171 -11.96 16.48 -3.32
CA LYS A 171 -13.04 15.56 -2.94
C LYS A 171 -13.06 15.23 -1.45
N GLN A 172 -11.93 15.37 -0.75
CA GLN A 172 -11.86 15.14 0.71
C GLN A 172 -12.27 16.39 1.50
N GLU A 173 -12.13 17.59 0.94
CA GLU A 173 -12.53 18.85 1.57
C GLU A 173 -14.03 19.19 1.43
N HIS A 174 -14.79 18.43 0.63
CA HIS A 174 -16.26 18.54 0.53
C HIS A 174 -16.97 17.22 0.92
N PRO A 175 -16.97 16.82 2.20
CA PRO A 175 -18.05 15.98 2.70
C PRO A 175 -19.34 16.83 2.71
N GLN A 176 -20.41 16.34 2.11
CA GLN A 176 -21.73 16.96 2.13
C GLN A 176 -22.15 17.33 3.56
N SER A 177 -22.09 18.61 3.92
CA SER A 177 -22.89 19.20 4.99
C SER A 177 -24.23 19.66 4.40
N GLN A 178 -25.12 18.71 4.13
CA GLN A 178 -26.55 19.03 4.04
C GLN A 178 -27.12 19.00 5.46
N PRO A 179 -27.64 20.10 6.02
CA PRO A 179 -28.43 20.01 7.22
C PRO A 179 -29.74 19.29 6.89
N MET A 180 -30.07 18.26 7.68
CA MET A 180 -31.38 17.63 7.68
C MET A 180 -32.46 18.71 7.93
N PRO A 181 -33.61 18.70 7.24
CA PRO A 181 -34.72 19.58 7.60
C PRO A 181 -35.22 19.18 9.00
N ILE A 182 -35.17 20.13 9.93
CA ILE A 182 -35.73 20.00 11.27
C ILE A 182 -37.26 20.04 11.11
N ASN A 183 -37.93 18.90 11.29
CA ASN A 183 -39.38 18.90 11.47
C ASN A 183 -39.72 19.54 12.82
N PRO A 184 -40.70 20.47 12.89
CA PRO A 184 -41.15 21.01 14.17
C PRO A 184 -41.89 19.93 14.98
N PRO A 185 -41.77 19.91 16.32
CA PRO A 185 -42.44 18.92 17.15
C PRO A 185 -43.95 19.11 17.14
N LEU A 186 -44.69 17.99 17.01
CA LEU A 186 -46.14 17.95 17.19
C LEU A 186 -46.49 18.45 18.60
N ALA A 187 -47.31 19.49 18.68
CA ALA A 187 -47.93 19.91 19.92
C ALA A 187 -48.91 18.83 20.40
N SER A 188 -48.55 18.11 21.46
CA SER A 188 -49.47 17.22 22.16
C SER A 188 -50.45 18.05 22.98
N THR A 189 -51.69 18.16 22.50
CA THR A 189 -52.84 18.61 23.29
C THR A 189 -53.12 17.60 24.40
N GLN A 190 -52.91 17.99 25.67
CA GLN A 190 -53.47 17.28 26.82
C GLN A 190 -54.96 17.63 26.95
N PRO A 191 -55.85 16.66 27.27
CA PRO A 191 -57.12 16.92 27.92
C PRO A 191 -56.99 16.87 29.46
N PRO A 192 -57.82 17.59 30.23
CA PRO A 192 -57.71 17.68 31.69
C PRO A 192 -58.66 16.72 32.44
N LEU A 193 -58.49 16.73 33.78
CA LEU A 193 -59.36 16.18 34.86
C LEU A 193 -58.97 14.77 35.32
N SER A 194 -59.08 14.36 36.59
CA SER A 194 -59.10 15.00 37.91
C SER A 194 -58.99 13.86 38.94
N LYS A 195 -58.39 14.17 40.10
CA LYS A 195 -58.34 13.46 41.41
C LYS A 195 -59.24 12.22 41.61
N GLU A 196 -58.69 11.14 42.18
CA GLU A 196 -58.96 10.68 43.57
C GLU A 196 -58.33 9.30 43.88
N SER A 197 -57.76 9.22 45.11
CA SER A 197 -57.83 8.14 46.11
C SER A 197 -57.37 6.71 45.80
N LEU A 198 -56.34 6.29 46.53
CA LEU A 198 -55.92 4.92 46.79
C LEU A 198 -56.72 4.35 47.97
N GLU A 199 -57.29 3.15 47.79
CA GLU A 199 -57.75 2.10 48.72
C GLU A 199 -58.62 1.18 47.82
N THR A 200 -58.64 -0.16 47.85
CA THR A 200 -58.22 -1.21 48.78
C THR A 200 -58.26 -2.54 48.02
N ASP A 201 -57.50 -3.49 48.54
CA ASP A 201 -57.78 -4.92 48.68
C ASP A 201 -57.92 -5.85 47.46
N LEU A 202 -57.06 -6.87 47.56
CA LEU A 202 -57.03 -8.13 46.85
C LEU A 202 -58.20 -8.99 47.35
N ASP A 203 -58.94 -9.60 46.44
CA ASP A 203 -59.72 -10.80 46.73
C ASP A 203 -59.48 -11.88 45.68
N GLU A 204 -59.58 -13.10 46.19
CA GLU A 204 -59.23 -14.39 45.65
C GLU A 204 -60.17 -14.86 44.53
N ASP A 205 -59.65 -15.72 43.64
CA ASP A 205 -60.17 -17.09 43.49
C ASP A 205 -59.58 -17.74 42.23
N ASN A 206 -58.80 -18.79 42.41
CA ASN A 206 -58.50 -19.74 41.34
C ASN A 206 -58.61 -21.16 41.92
N PHE A 207 -59.68 -21.85 41.54
CA PHE A 207 -60.01 -23.20 41.99
C PHE A 207 -59.76 -24.20 40.85
N ASN A 208 -58.78 -25.08 41.10
CA ASN A 208 -58.86 -26.55 41.00
C ASN A 208 -58.53 -27.34 39.71
N GLY A 209 -57.89 -28.50 39.98
CA GLY A 209 -57.84 -29.75 39.21
C GLY A 209 -56.55 -29.96 38.40
N GLN A 210 -55.82 -31.09 38.41
CA GLN A 210 -55.96 -32.44 38.96
C GLN A 210 -54.60 -33.14 38.63
N GLN A 211 -53.83 -33.70 39.58
CA GLN A 211 -53.53 -35.15 39.80
C GLN A 211 -53.47 -36.04 38.52
N ASP A 212 -52.51 -36.94 38.28
CA ASP A 212 -51.89 -37.96 39.15
C ASP A 212 -50.58 -38.54 38.56
N SER A 213 -49.73 -39.08 39.44
CA SER A 213 -48.66 -40.05 39.15
C SER A 213 -49.18 -41.49 39.25
N PRO A 214 -48.42 -42.49 38.79
CA PRO A 214 -47.50 -43.20 39.69
C PRO A 214 -46.02 -43.15 39.27
#